data_AF-A0A956PMA0-F1
#
_entry.id   AF-A0A956PMA0-F1
#
_cell.length_a   1.000
_cell.length_b   1.000
_cell.length_c   1.000
_cell.angle_alpha   90.00
_cell.angle_beta   90.00
_cell.angle_gamma   90.00
#
_symmetry.space_group_name_H-M   'P 1'
#
loop_
_entity.id
_entity.type
_entity.pdbx_description
1 polymer ?
#
loop_
_entity_poly.entity_id
_entity_poly.type
_entity_poly.pdbx_seq_one_letter_code
_entity_poly.pdbx_strand_id
1 'polypeptide(L)'
;MSLKIQPIGPDRYTWHIKYGEQPTREYELAPVNKERGHWVIDEKNGILLDTFVRGGDLHDQFQVGNSRISTIYDLEGDSLQMERTSFSAQPMRRSESGGTEAYSFEVQGYQEAFLTRT
;
A
#
# COMPACT_ATOMS: atom_id res chain seq x y z
N MET A 1 8.08 9.54 13.06
CA MET A 1 6.82 9.37 12.32
C MET A 1 5.75 9.05 13.35
N SER A 2 4.53 9.55 13.20
CA SER A 2 3.40 9.19 14.05
C SER A 2 2.26 8.70 13.17
N LEU A 3 1.52 7.71 13.66
CA LEU A 3 0.34 7.16 13.02
C LEU A 3 -0.86 7.38 13.92
N LYS A 4 -1.89 8.00 13.35
CA LYS A 4 -3.16 8.19 14.03
C LYS A 4 -4.28 7.62 13.18
N ILE A 5 -4.65 6.37 13.43
CA ILE A 5 -5.81 5.75 12.77
C ILE A 5 -7.07 6.18 13.53
N GLN A 6 -8.05 6.74 12.82
CA GLN A 6 -9.35 7.10 13.38
C GLN A 6 -10.49 6.57 12.49
N PRO A 7 -11.52 5.95 13.07
CA PRO A 7 -12.74 5.69 12.32
C PRO A 7 -13.41 7.03 12.01
N ILE A 8 -13.85 7.20 10.77
CA ILE A 8 -14.59 8.40 10.30
C ILE A 8 -16.00 8.03 9.82
N GLY A 9 -16.41 6.77 9.97
CA GLY A 9 -17.72 6.24 9.65
C GLY A 9 -17.73 4.72 9.74
N PRO A 10 -18.87 4.08 9.45
CA PRO A 10 -18.94 2.63 9.29
C PRO A 10 -17.95 2.20 8.21
N ASP A 11 -17.00 1.33 8.58
CA ASP A 11 -15.97 0.83 7.67
C ASP A 11 -15.15 1.92 6.96
N ARG A 12 -14.99 3.11 7.54
CA ARG A 12 -14.11 4.14 6.98
C ARG A 12 -13.09 4.55 8.01
N TYR A 13 -11.83 4.59 7.59
CA TYR A 13 -10.70 4.89 8.45
C TYR A 13 -9.90 6.02 7.83
N THR A 14 -9.36 6.90 8.65
CA THR A 14 -8.37 7.89 8.22
C THR A 14 -7.09 7.70 9.01
N TRP A 15 -5.96 7.98 8.36
CA TRP A 15 -4.70 8.15 9.07
C TRP A 15 -3.90 9.30 8.49
N HIS A 16 -2.97 9.76 9.31
CA HIS A 16 -2.11 10.89 9.01
C HIS A 16 -0.67 10.42 9.09
N ILE A 17 0.14 10.76 8.09
CA ILE A 17 1.59 10.52 8.14
C ILE A 17 2.31 11.85 8.05
N LYS A 18 3.15 12.14 9.04
CA LYS A 18 4.04 13.31 9.05
C LYS A 18 5.51 12.88 8.93
N TYR A 19 6.16 13.35 7.87
CA TYR A 19 7.57 13.10 7.57
C TYR A 19 8.42 14.33 7.90
N GLY A 20 9.00 14.38 9.10
CA GLY A 20 9.81 15.53 9.53
C GLY A 20 9.02 16.85 9.47
N GLU A 21 9.57 17.86 8.80
CA GLU A 21 8.95 19.17 8.57
C GLU A 21 8.02 19.21 7.34
N GLN A 22 7.80 18.09 6.65
CA GLN A 22 6.89 18.06 5.51
C GLN A 22 5.42 18.22 5.95
N PRO A 23 4.54 18.73 5.07
CA PRO A 23 3.10 18.72 5.29
C PRO A 23 2.61 17.32 5.66
N THR A 24 1.65 17.28 6.58
CA THR A 24 1.00 16.02 6.97
C THR A 24 0.22 15.49 5.77
N ARG A 25 0.42 14.22 5.43
CA ARG A 25 -0.37 13.53 4.42
C ARG A 25 -1.57 12.89 5.08
N GLU A 26 -2.75 13.18 4.55
CA GLU A 26 -4.02 12.61 4.98
C GLU A 26 -4.38 11.45 4.06
N TYR A 27 -4.81 10.36 4.66
CA TYR A 27 -5.21 9.16 3.96
C TYR A 27 -6.60 8.74 4.43
N GLU A 28 -7.37 8.14 3.54
CA GLU A 28 -8.65 7.53 3.87
C GLU A 28 -8.74 6.12 3.26
N LEU A 29 -9.17 5.14 4.05
CA LEU A 29 -9.54 3.81 3.60
C LEU A 29 -11.07 3.71 3.53
N ALA A 30 -11.59 3.34 2.36
CA ALA A 30 -13.01 3.15 2.12
C ALA A 30 -13.29 1.79 1.43
N PRO A 31 -14.42 1.13 1.73
CA PRO A 31 -14.75 -0.16 1.13
C PRO A 31 -15.23 0.04 -0.31
N VAL A 32 -14.78 -0.82 -1.22
CA VAL A 32 -15.30 -0.90 -2.60
C VAL A 32 -16.16 -2.15 -2.76
N ASN A 33 -15.66 -3.31 -2.31
CA ASN A 33 -16.40 -4.55 -2.23
C ASN A 33 -15.86 -5.40 -1.06
N LYS A 34 -16.55 -5.33 0.10
CA LYS A 34 -16.12 -6.01 1.33
C LYS A 34 -16.08 -7.53 1.19
N GLU A 35 -16.99 -8.13 0.45
CA GLU A 35 -17.04 -9.60 0.24
C GLU A 35 -15.80 -10.10 -0.50
N ARG A 36 -15.23 -9.27 -1.37
CA ARG A 36 -13.97 -9.55 -2.07
C ARG A 36 -12.75 -9.01 -1.33
N GLY A 37 -12.94 -8.47 -0.13
CA GLY A 37 -11.91 -7.78 0.64
C GLY A 37 -11.29 -6.60 -0.12
N HIS A 38 -12.02 -5.95 -1.02
CA HIS A 38 -11.53 -4.86 -1.87
C HIS A 38 -11.89 -3.51 -1.29
N TRP A 39 -10.87 -2.68 -1.10
CA TRP A 39 -10.93 -1.34 -0.53
C TRP A 39 -10.12 -0.38 -1.39
N VAL A 40 -10.24 0.92 -1.12
CA VAL A 40 -9.46 1.96 -1.76
C VAL A 40 -8.82 2.84 -0.70
N ILE A 41 -7.54 3.16 -0.90
CA ILE A 41 -6.82 4.21 -0.17
C ILE A 41 -6.89 5.49 -1.01
N ASP A 42 -7.53 6.53 -0.49
CA ASP A 42 -7.54 7.87 -1.04
C ASP A 42 -6.46 8.71 -0.35
N GLU A 43 -5.42 9.13 -1.09
CA GLU A 43 -4.32 9.95 -0.58
C GLU A 43 -4.65 11.45 -0.51
N LYS A 44 -5.91 11.84 -0.78
CA LYS A 44 -6.40 13.24 -0.76
C LYS A 44 -5.63 14.20 -1.68
N ASN A 45 -4.92 13.67 -2.65
CA ASN A 45 -4.16 14.41 -3.67
C ASN A 45 -4.58 14.03 -5.11
N GLY A 46 -5.70 13.31 -5.25
CA GLY A 46 -6.20 12.76 -6.52
C GLY A 46 -5.70 11.35 -6.86
N ILE A 47 -4.82 10.77 -6.05
CA ILE A 47 -4.36 9.38 -6.17
C ILE A 47 -5.29 8.47 -5.35
N LEU A 48 -5.83 7.45 -6.03
CA LEU A 48 -6.60 6.36 -5.44
C LEU A 48 -5.83 5.06 -5.64
N LEU A 49 -5.62 4.29 -4.58
CA LEU A 49 -4.90 3.02 -4.61
C LEU A 49 -5.85 1.89 -4.21
N ASP A 50 -6.13 0.99 -5.16
CA ASP A 50 -6.85 -0.24 -4.86
C ASP A 50 -6.01 -1.12 -3.93
N THR A 51 -6.63 -1.54 -2.84
CA THR A 51 -6.01 -2.40 -1.83
C THR A 51 -6.93 -3.56 -1.47
N PHE A 52 -6.35 -4.69 -1.09
CA PHE A 52 -7.07 -5.92 -0.84
C PHE A 52 -6.68 -6.51 0.51
N VAL A 53 -7.68 -6.80 1.33
CA VAL A 53 -7.52 -7.57 2.56
C VAL A 53 -7.35 -9.05 2.21
N ARG A 54 -6.19 -9.64 2.48
CA ARG A 54 -5.90 -11.07 2.26
C ARG A 54 -5.05 -11.57 3.43
N GLY A 55 -5.39 -12.74 3.98
CA GLY A 55 -4.61 -13.34 5.07
C GLY A 55 -4.63 -12.58 6.41
N GLY A 56 -5.30 -11.43 6.50
CA GLY A 56 -5.23 -10.53 7.67
C GLY A 56 -4.65 -9.17 7.30
N ASP A 57 -3.91 -9.10 6.20
CA ASP A 57 -3.11 -7.94 5.80
C ASP A 57 -3.78 -7.16 4.68
N LEU A 58 -3.44 -5.88 4.57
CA LEU A 58 -3.75 -5.06 3.41
C LEU A 58 -2.61 -5.15 2.39
N HIS A 59 -2.95 -5.55 1.18
CA HIS A 59 -2.02 -5.59 0.06
C HIS A 59 -2.43 -4.61 -1.02
N ASP A 60 -1.51 -3.75 -1.43
CA ASP A 60 -1.64 -2.97 -2.66
C ASP A 60 -0.50 -3.23 -3.63
N GLN A 61 -0.80 -3.02 -4.91
CA GLN A 61 0.21 -2.91 -5.94
C GLN A 61 -0.27 -1.89 -6.98
N PHE A 62 0.57 -0.89 -7.23
CA PHE A 62 0.26 0.17 -8.19
C PHE A 62 1.51 0.60 -8.94
N GLN A 63 1.33 1.37 -10.01
CA GLN A 63 2.43 1.98 -10.73
C GLN A 63 2.28 3.50 -10.68
N VAL A 64 3.37 4.18 -10.33
CA VAL A 64 3.47 5.65 -10.38
C VAL A 64 4.70 6.03 -11.17
N GLY A 65 4.50 6.75 -12.28
CA GLY A 65 5.57 7.02 -13.24
C GLY A 65 6.23 5.72 -13.73
N ASN A 66 7.55 5.63 -13.53
CA ASN A 66 8.36 4.47 -13.95
C ASN A 66 8.66 3.47 -12.80
N SER A 67 7.92 3.57 -11.69
CA SER A 67 8.08 2.69 -10.52
C SER A 67 6.79 1.91 -10.28
N ARG A 68 6.91 0.59 -10.16
CA ARG A 68 5.84 -0.29 -9.69
C ARG A 68 6.06 -0.54 -8.20
N ILE A 69 5.07 -0.27 -7.37
CA ILE A 69 5.20 -0.35 -5.92
C ILE A 69 4.24 -1.43 -5.43
N SER A 70 4.72 -2.28 -4.54
CA SER A 70 3.89 -3.21 -3.77
C SER A 70 4.04 -2.88 -2.30
N THR A 71 2.91 -2.78 -1.60
CA THR A 71 2.89 -2.51 -0.17
C THR A 71 2.08 -3.58 0.55
N ILE A 72 2.57 -3.97 1.72
CA ILE A 72 1.87 -4.82 2.68
C ILE A 72 1.76 -4.03 3.97
N TYR A 73 0.56 -3.97 4.53
CA TYR A 73 0.32 -3.44 5.86
C TYR A 73 -0.25 -4.55 6.73
N ASP A 74 0.44 -4.83 7.82
CA ASP A 74 0.02 -5.75 8.86
C ASP A 74 -0.26 -4.95 10.14
N LEU A 75 -1.45 -5.16 10.70
CA LEU A 75 -1.88 -4.50 11.92
C LEU A 75 -1.93 -5.52 13.06
N GLU A 76 -0.87 -5.55 13.85
CA GLU A 76 -0.78 -6.37 15.05
C GLU A 76 -1.00 -5.52 16.31
N GLY A 77 -2.14 -5.71 16.96
CA GLY A 77 -2.49 -4.98 18.19
C GLY A 77 -2.56 -3.47 17.97
N ASP A 78 -1.64 -2.73 18.58
CA ASP A 78 -1.51 -1.27 18.47
C ASP A 78 -0.35 -0.82 17.55
N SER A 79 0.26 -1.75 16.82
CA SER A 79 1.32 -1.48 15.85
C SER A 79 0.90 -1.82 14.43
N LEU A 80 1.17 -0.90 13.52
CA LEU A 80 1.10 -1.14 12.07
C LEU A 80 2.52 -1.33 11.54
N GLN A 81 2.81 -2.51 11.01
CA GLN A 81 4.00 -2.75 10.20
C GLN A 81 3.65 -2.49 8.73
N MET A 82 4.49 -1.72 8.06
CA MET A 82 4.39 -1.48 6.63
C MET A 82 5.67 -1.94 5.95
N GLU A 83 5.53 -2.78 4.93
CA GLU A 83 6.60 -3.14 4.02
C GLU A 83 6.27 -2.61 2.63
N ARG A 84 7.21 -1.90 2.01
CA ARG A 84 7.06 -1.36 0.66
C ARG A 84 8.26 -1.75 -0.19
N THR A 85 7.99 -2.49 -1.25
CA THR A 85 8.99 -2.79 -2.28
C THR A 85 8.65 -2.05 -3.56
N SER A 86 9.63 -1.32 -4.10
CA SER A 86 9.53 -0.66 -5.40
C SER A 86 10.34 -1.43 -6.43
N PHE A 87 9.76 -1.58 -7.62
CA PHE A 87 10.31 -2.27 -8.77
C PHE A 87 10.35 -1.34 -9.98
N SER A 88 11.19 -1.69 -10.97
CA SER A 88 11.12 -1.08 -12.29
C SER A 88 9.71 -1.29 -12.91
N ALA A 89 9.15 -0.27 -13.56
CA ALA A 89 7.89 -0.44 -14.28
C ALA A 89 8.03 -1.36 -15.50
N GLN A 90 9.17 -1.28 -16.19
CA GLN A 90 9.50 -2.18 -17.29
C GLN A 90 10.18 -3.45 -16.78
N PRO A 91 9.90 -4.62 -17.39
CA PRO A 91 10.55 -5.86 -17.00
C PRO A 91 12.04 -5.84 -17.33
N MET A 92 12.88 -6.29 -16.38
CA MET A 92 14.29 -6.58 -16.60
C MET A 92 14.49 -7.82 -17.47
N ARG A 93 13.57 -8.79 -17.36
CA ARG A 93 13.58 -10.02 -18.15
C ARG A 93 12.18 -10.44 -18.52
N ARG A 94 12.02 -10.92 -19.74
CA ARG A 94 10.88 -11.73 -20.20
C ARG A 94 11.41 -13.10 -20.60
N SER A 95 10.71 -14.14 -20.21
CA SER A 95 10.99 -15.53 -20.59
C SER A 95 9.69 -16.27 -20.83
N GLU A 96 9.71 -17.38 -21.56
CA GLU A 96 8.54 -18.19 -21.86
C GLU A 96 8.87 -19.68 -21.72
N SER A 97 7.93 -20.45 -21.19
CA SER A 97 8.01 -21.92 -21.19
C SER A 97 6.60 -22.52 -21.32
N GLY A 98 6.41 -23.45 -22.25
CA GLY A 98 5.13 -24.13 -22.44
C GLY A 98 3.97 -23.17 -22.76
N GLY A 99 4.22 -22.07 -23.46
CA GLY A 99 3.21 -21.03 -23.77
C GLY A 99 2.87 -20.12 -22.59
N THR A 100 3.56 -20.22 -21.46
CA THR A 100 3.41 -19.33 -20.31
C THR A 100 4.54 -18.31 -20.29
N GLU A 101 4.19 -17.02 -20.32
CA GLU A 101 5.15 -15.92 -20.19
C GLU A 101 5.42 -15.59 -18.73
N ALA A 102 6.68 -15.30 -18.41
CA ALA A 102 7.12 -14.83 -17.11
C ALA A 102 7.93 -13.54 -17.27
N TYR A 103 7.66 -12.58 -16.37
CA TYR A 103 8.31 -11.28 -16.34
C TYR A 103 9.00 -11.08 -14.99
N SER A 104 10.26 -10.68 -15.03
CA SER A 104 11.03 -10.31 -13.84
C SER A 104 11.26 -8.80 -13.87
N PHE A 105 11.09 -8.16 -12.71
CA PHE A 105 11.26 -6.72 -12.55
C PHE A 105 12.42 -6.48 -11.57
N GLU A 106 13.19 -5.43 -11.82
CA GLU A 106 14.30 -5.06 -10.94
C GLU A 106 13.74 -4.51 -9.63
N VAL A 107 14.25 -4.95 -8.47
CA VAL A 107 13.97 -4.29 -7.19
C VAL A 107 14.80 -3.01 -7.13
N GLN A 108 14.12 -1.87 -7.08
CA GLN A 108 14.74 -0.54 -7.05
C GLN A 108 14.82 0.05 -5.64
N GLY A 109 14.05 -0.50 -4.69
CA GLY A 109 14.02 -0.01 -3.34
C GLY A 109 13.18 -0.87 -2.42
N TYR A 110 13.53 -0.83 -1.15
CA TYR A 110 12.83 -1.49 -0.06
C TYR A 110 12.72 -0.50 1.10
N GLN A 111 11.55 -0.41 1.71
CA GLN A 111 11.31 0.38 2.89
C GLN A 111 10.44 -0.41 3.85
N GLU A 112 10.82 -0.37 5.12
CA GLU A 112 10.05 -0.92 6.22
C GLU A 112 9.76 0.21 7.21
N ALA A 113 8.56 0.22 7.76
CA ALA A 113 8.16 1.18 8.77
C ALA A 113 7.31 0.50 9.85
N PHE A 114 7.64 0.77 11.10
CA PHE A 114 6.85 0.38 12.26
C PHE A 114 6.20 1.63 12.82
N LEU A 115 4.88 1.63 12.88
CA LEU A 115 4.11 2.74 13.41
C LEU A 115 3.30 2.26 14.60
N THR A 116 3.63 2.76 15.78
CA THR A 116 2.87 2.48 17.01
C THR A 116 1.83 3.57 17.23
N ARG A 117 0.62 3.17 17.63
CA ARG A 117 -0.43 4.09 18.04
C ARG A 117 0.03 4.86 19.29
N THR A 118 -0.03 6.19 19.22
CA THR A 118 0.23 7.11 20.35
C THR A 118 -1.07 7.63 20.96
#